data_AF-A0A4R2CYP3-F1
#
_entry.id   AF-A0A4R2CYP3-F1
#
_cell.length_a   1.000
_cell.length_b   1.000
_cell.length_c   1.000
_cell.angle_alpha   90.00
_cell.angle_beta   90.00
_cell.angle_gamma   90.00
#
_symmetry.space_group_name_H-M   'P 1'
#
loop_
_entity.id
_entity.type
_entity.pdbx_description
1 polymer ?
#
loop_
_entity_poly.entity_id
_entity_poly.type
_entity_poly.pdbx_seq_one_letter_code
_entity_poly.pdbx_strand_id
1 'polypeptide(L)'
;MWGSSYDRAKGTGYNDGTMGGMLGAVDHNRQKQEREAASNAAVHDEAERRRKARKSAKDDDNAKVICTELHRQGLMSRADYALGADYARKHLTERHYRGYHAWALAAVRHMRRSKRATAFWRILAQARADHIAYLYGDTARRNRFGALLCAVGYPACYLIGSLIGEPDWRSLYRTSED
;
A
#
# COMPACT_ATOMS: atom_id res chain seq x y z
N MET A 1 -15.35 54.63 -22.32
CA MET A 1 -16.16 54.51 -21.09
C MET A 1 -16.81 53.11 -21.09
N TRP A 2 -16.05 52.06 -20.78
CA TRP A 2 -16.50 50.65 -20.86
C TRP A 2 -16.31 49.84 -19.55
N GLY A 3 -15.67 50.42 -18.52
CA GLY A 3 -15.26 49.70 -17.31
C GLY A 3 -16.41 49.18 -16.44
N SER A 4 -17.49 49.96 -16.26
CA SER A 4 -18.58 49.60 -15.34
C SER A 4 -19.37 48.36 -15.78
N SER A 5 -19.66 48.22 -17.09
CA SER A 5 -20.32 47.03 -17.64
C SER A 5 -19.41 45.81 -17.61
N TYR A 6 -18.11 45.98 -17.85
CA TYR A 6 -17.12 44.90 -17.78
C TYR A 6 -16.97 44.34 -16.36
N ASP A 7 -16.77 45.20 -15.36
CA ASP A 7 -16.56 44.76 -13.97
C ASP A 7 -17.80 44.05 -13.40
N ARG A 8 -19.00 44.55 -13.74
CA ARG A 8 -20.27 43.90 -13.36
C ARG A 8 -20.41 42.52 -14.00
N ALA A 9 -20.17 42.40 -15.29
CA ALA A 9 -20.26 41.14 -16.01
C ALA A 9 -19.20 40.12 -15.56
N LYS A 10 -17.98 40.59 -15.22
CA LYS A 10 -16.91 39.75 -14.68
C LYS A 10 -17.23 39.17 -13.30
N GLY A 11 -17.95 39.91 -12.46
CA GLY A 11 -18.35 39.44 -11.13
C GLY A 11 -19.59 38.54 -11.11
N THR A 12 -20.50 38.71 -12.07
CA THR A 12 -21.84 38.08 -12.05
C THR A 12 -22.11 37.13 -13.21
N GLY A 13 -21.32 37.20 -14.28
CA GLY A 13 -21.58 36.53 -15.56
C GLY A 13 -22.67 37.19 -16.42
N TYR A 14 -23.27 38.31 -15.97
CA TYR A 14 -24.37 38.98 -16.66
C TYR A 14 -23.88 39.81 -17.85
N ASN A 15 -24.33 39.47 -19.06
CA ASN A 15 -24.06 40.21 -20.29
C ASN A 15 -25.21 41.20 -20.59
N ASP A 16 -24.90 42.51 -20.65
CA ASP A 16 -25.85 43.59 -20.93
C ASP A 16 -25.95 43.98 -22.42
N GLY A 17 -25.29 43.24 -23.32
CA GLY A 17 -25.27 43.50 -24.77
C GLY A 17 -24.20 44.50 -25.21
N THR A 18 -23.49 45.13 -24.28
CA THR A 18 -22.34 46.00 -24.59
C THR A 18 -21.07 45.17 -24.77
N MET A 19 -20.08 45.68 -25.52
CA MET A 19 -18.78 45.02 -25.68
C MET A 19 -18.09 44.77 -24.32
N GLY A 20 -18.22 45.71 -23.37
CA GLY A 20 -17.71 45.56 -22.00
C GLY A 20 -18.38 44.41 -21.24
N GLY A 21 -19.71 44.31 -21.30
CA GLY A 21 -20.47 43.23 -20.69
C GLY A 21 -20.18 41.85 -21.30
N MET A 22 -20.03 41.78 -22.62
CA MET A 22 -19.66 40.53 -23.31
C MET A 22 -18.26 40.05 -22.89
N LEU A 23 -17.26 40.94 -22.88
CA LEU A 23 -15.89 40.61 -22.44
C LEU A 23 -15.83 40.19 -20.97
N GLY A 24 -16.56 40.87 -20.09
CA GLY A 24 -16.62 40.50 -18.67
C GLY A 24 -17.27 39.15 -18.44
N ALA A 25 -18.36 38.83 -19.16
CA ALA A 25 -19.02 37.51 -19.06
C ALA A 25 -18.12 36.37 -19.58
N VAL A 26 -17.32 36.62 -20.62
CA VAL A 26 -16.31 35.66 -21.10
C VAL A 26 -15.25 35.39 -20.03
N ASP A 27 -14.72 36.44 -19.39
CA ASP A 27 -13.75 36.30 -18.30
C ASP A 27 -14.33 35.59 -17.08
N HIS A 28 -15.58 35.86 -16.73
CA HIS A 28 -16.29 35.15 -15.66
C HIS A 28 -16.38 33.65 -15.95
N ASN A 29 -16.79 33.28 -17.18
CA ASN A 29 -16.87 31.88 -17.58
C ASN A 29 -15.50 31.20 -17.60
N ARG A 30 -14.45 31.92 -18.04
CA ARG A 30 -13.07 31.42 -18.00
C ARG A 30 -12.61 31.15 -16.56
N GLN A 31 -12.83 32.09 -15.64
CA GLN A 31 -12.49 31.90 -14.23
C GLN A 31 -13.30 30.77 -13.58
N LYS A 32 -14.57 30.63 -13.94
CA LYS A 32 -15.41 29.52 -13.46
C LYS A 32 -14.86 28.18 -13.95
N GLN A 33 -14.52 28.06 -15.24
CA GLN A 33 -13.90 26.87 -15.82
C GLN A 33 -12.54 26.56 -15.17
N GLU A 34 -11.69 27.57 -14.94
CA GLU A 34 -10.40 27.41 -14.26
C GLU A 34 -10.57 26.90 -12.82
N ARG A 35 -11.55 27.42 -12.07
CA ARG A 35 -11.86 26.96 -10.70
C ARG A 35 -12.43 25.54 -10.67
N GLU A 36 -13.31 25.20 -11.60
CA GLU A 36 -13.86 23.85 -11.74
C GLU A 36 -12.78 22.85 -12.15
N ALA A 37 -11.90 23.21 -13.08
CA ALA A 37 -10.75 22.40 -13.47
C ALA A 37 -9.78 22.18 -12.30
N ALA A 38 -9.48 23.23 -11.52
CA ALA A 38 -8.63 23.12 -10.34
C ALA A 38 -9.27 22.25 -9.25
N SER A 39 -10.58 22.38 -9.02
CA SER A 39 -11.34 21.54 -8.10
C SER A 39 -11.31 20.07 -8.53
N ASN A 40 -11.58 19.79 -9.81
CA ASN A 40 -11.55 18.43 -10.35
C ASN A 40 -10.15 17.81 -10.28
N ALA A 41 -9.10 18.59 -10.55
CA ALA A 41 -7.72 18.15 -10.41
C ALA A 41 -7.37 17.79 -8.95
N ALA A 42 -7.83 18.58 -7.98
CA ALA A 42 -7.63 18.29 -6.56
C ALA A 42 -8.34 17.00 -6.12
N VAL A 43 -9.58 16.79 -6.58
CA VAL A 43 -10.32 15.54 -6.32
C VAL A 43 -9.62 14.33 -6.93
N HIS A 44 -9.11 14.45 -8.17
CA HIS A 44 -8.35 13.39 -8.82
C HIS A 44 -7.04 13.07 -8.08
N ASP A 45 -6.28 14.08 -7.64
CA ASP A 45 -5.06 13.88 -6.87
C ASP A 45 -5.36 13.20 -5.52
N GLU A 46 -6.42 13.62 -4.82
CA GLU A 46 -6.84 12.96 -3.58
C GLU A 46 -7.23 11.50 -3.81
N ALA A 47 -8.00 11.22 -4.87
CA ALA A 47 -8.39 9.85 -5.23
C ALA A 47 -7.17 8.97 -5.56
N GLU A 48 -6.20 9.48 -6.32
CA GLU A 48 -4.96 8.78 -6.63
C GLU A 48 -4.09 8.55 -5.39
N ARG A 49 -3.98 9.53 -4.48
CA ARG A 49 -3.30 9.35 -3.19
C ARG A 49 -3.97 8.26 -2.35
N ARG A 50 -5.31 8.26 -2.25
CA ARG A 50 -6.07 7.21 -1.55
C ARG A 50 -5.87 5.84 -2.19
N ARG A 51 -5.85 5.76 -3.52
CA ARG A 51 -5.59 4.52 -4.27
C ARG A 51 -4.18 4.00 -4.01
N LYS A 52 -3.16 4.86 -4.07
CA LYS A 52 -1.77 4.51 -3.75
C LYS A 52 -1.62 4.04 -2.31
N ALA A 53 -2.25 4.72 -1.35
CA ALA A 53 -2.25 4.31 0.06
C ALA A 53 -2.91 2.94 0.25
N ARG A 54 -4.07 2.69 -0.37
CA ARG A 54 -4.74 1.38 -0.33
C ARG A 54 -3.90 0.27 -0.96
N LYS A 55 -3.23 0.55 -2.09
CA LYS A 55 -2.32 -0.40 -2.74
C LYS A 55 -1.15 -0.73 -1.82
N SER A 56 -0.50 0.27 -1.25
CA SER A 56 0.60 0.09 -0.30
C SER A 56 0.17 -0.73 0.92
N ALA A 57 -1.00 -0.45 1.50
CA ALA A 57 -1.53 -1.22 2.63
C ALA A 57 -1.79 -2.69 2.25
N LYS A 58 -2.31 -2.94 1.05
CA LYS A 58 -2.56 -4.29 0.53
C LYS A 58 -1.27 -5.07 0.28
N ASP A 59 -0.26 -4.41 -0.28
CA ASP A 59 1.07 -5.01 -0.51
C ASP A 59 1.72 -5.39 0.84
N ASP A 60 1.55 -4.52 1.84
CA ASP A 60 1.94 -4.75 3.24
C ASP A 60 1.23 -5.96 3.88
N ASP A 61 -0.08 -6.11 3.66
CA ASP A 61 -0.85 -7.24 4.19
C ASP A 61 -0.47 -8.55 3.52
N ASN A 62 -0.25 -8.51 2.20
CA ASN A 62 0.24 -9.64 1.42
C ASN A 62 1.58 -10.10 1.98
N ALA A 63 2.53 -9.21 2.23
CA ALA A 63 3.84 -9.53 2.82
C ALA A 63 3.79 -10.27 4.17
N LYS A 64 2.63 -10.31 4.85
CA LYS A 64 2.49 -10.74 6.26
C LYS A 64 1.52 -11.92 6.46
N VAL A 65 1.35 -12.80 5.48
CA VAL A 65 0.36 -13.91 5.48
C VAL A 65 0.18 -14.63 6.84
N ILE A 66 1.27 -15.11 7.47
CA ILE A 66 1.19 -15.84 8.75
C ILE A 66 0.92 -14.89 9.93
N CYS A 67 1.58 -13.74 9.97
CA CYS A 67 1.38 -12.74 11.03
C CYS A 67 -0.05 -12.18 11.01
N THR A 68 -0.61 -11.97 9.82
CA THR A 68 -2.01 -11.52 9.61
C THR A 68 -2.98 -12.58 10.09
N GLU A 69 -2.74 -13.87 9.81
CA GLU A 69 -3.59 -14.94 10.33
C GLU A 69 -3.51 -15.04 11.87
N LEU A 70 -2.32 -14.93 12.46
CA LEU A 70 -2.16 -14.92 13.92
C LEU A 70 -2.83 -13.70 14.57
N HIS A 71 -2.70 -12.52 13.95
CA HIS A 71 -3.35 -11.30 14.44
C HIS A 71 -4.88 -11.41 14.33
N ARG A 72 -5.41 -11.96 13.22
CA ARG A 72 -6.84 -12.25 13.04
C ARG A 72 -7.40 -13.17 14.13
N GLN A 73 -6.58 -14.10 14.61
CA GLN A 73 -6.94 -15.01 15.70
C GLN A 73 -6.69 -14.42 17.10
N GLY A 74 -6.23 -13.17 17.22
CA GLY A 74 -5.92 -12.51 18.49
C GLY A 74 -4.66 -13.05 19.19
N LEU A 75 -3.81 -13.78 18.46
CA LEU A 75 -2.63 -14.46 19.01
C LEU A 75 -1.32 -13.67 18.84
N MET A 76 -1.37 -12.48 18.24
CA MET A 76 -0.24 -11.59 18.04
C MET A 76 -0.65 -10.14 18.34
N SER A 77 0.19 -9.43 19.10
CA SER A 77 -0.06 -8.04 19.48
C SER A 77 0.00 -7.11 18.26
N ARG A 78 -0.75 -6.00 18.31
CA ARG A 78 -0.73 -4.99 17.24
C ARG A 78 0.64 -4.31 17.11
N ALA A 79 1.36 -4.16 18.23
CA ALA A 79 2.70 -3.58 18.26
C ALA A 79 3.71 -4.49 17.53
N ASP A 80 3.71 -5.79 17.84
CA ASP A 80 4.60 -6.76 17.15
C ASP A 80 4.27 -6.88 15.67
N TYR A 81 2.97 -6.84 15.33
CA TYR A 81 2.51 -6.83 13.94
C TYR A 81 3.03 -5.61 13.17
N ALA A 82 2.90 -4.41 13.74
CA ALA A 82 3.38 -3.17 13.14
C ALA A 82 4.92 -3.12 13.04
N LEU A 83 5.62 -3.61 14.05
CA LEU A 83 7.08 -3.67 14.06
C LEU A 83 7.61 -4.63 12.98
N GLY A 84 6.99 -5.81 12.87
CA GLY A 84 7.31 -6.78 11.83
C GLY A 84 7.09 -6.22 10.42
N ALA A 85 6.08 -5.36 10.26
CA ALA A 85 5.80 -4.65 9.01
C ALA A 85 6.86 -3.63 8.65
N ASP A 86 7.29 -2.83 9.62
CA ASP A 86 8.30 -1.81 9.41
C ASP A 86 9.65 -2.42 9.04
N TYR A 87 10.03 -3.50 9.73
CA TYR A 87 11.22 -4.27 9.38
C TYR A 87 11.13 -4.85 7.95
N ALA A 88 9.99 -5.44 7.59
CA ALA A 88 9.79 -6.04 6.27
C ALA A 88 9.95 -4.99 5.15
N ARG A 89 9.31 -3.83 5.29
CA ARG A 89 9.41 -2.73 4.31
C ARG A 89 10.83 -2.22 4.12
N LYS A 90 11.66 -2.22 5.18
CA LYS A 90 13.04 -1.71 5.12
C LYS A 90 14.07 -2.71 4.62
N HIS A 91 13.86 -4.02 4.85
CA HIS A 91 14.90 -5.03 4.65
C HIS A 91 14.54 -6.15 3.67
N LEU A 92 13.26 -6.34 3.32
CA LEU A 92 12.84 -7.44 2.42
C LEU A 92 12.52 -6.89 1.02
N THR A 93 13.02 -7.59 0.01
CA THR A 93 12.74 -7.31 -1.40
C THR A 93 11.53 -8.10 -1.90
N GLU A 94 10.97 -7.71 -3.04
CA GLU A 94 9.86 -8.43 -3.70
C GLU A 94 10.13 -9.93 -3.86
N ARG A 95 11.39 -10.30 -4.13
CA ARG A 95 11.80 -11.70 -4.26
C ARG A 95 11.62 -12.49 -2.96
N HIS A 96 11.91 -11.88 -1.81
CA HIS A 96 11.68 -12.53 -0.52
C HIS A 96 10.19 -12.78 -0.29
N TYR A 97 9.33 -11.84 -0.67
CA TYR A 97 7.87 -11.98 -0.53
C TYR A 97 7.33 -13.11 -1.41
N ARG A 98 7.76 -13.21 -2.67
CA ARG A 98 7.36 -14.31 -3.56
C ARG A 98 7.73 -15.68 -2.98
N GLY A 99 8.97 -15.84 -2.53
CA GLY A 99 9.41 -17.10 -1.94
C GLY A 99 8.70 -17.42 -0.63
N TYR A 100 8.44 -16.40 0.20
CA TYR A 100 7.64 -16.54 1.41
C TYR A 100 6.20 -16.98 1.11
N HIS A 101 5.53 -16.35 0.14
CA HIS A 101 4.13 -16.64 -0.21
C HIS A 101 3.93 -18.06 -0.72
N ALA A 102 4.89 -18.59 -1.46
CA ALA A 102 4.84 -19.92 -2.04
C ALA A 102 4.48 -21.01 -1.00
N TRP A 103 5.07 -20.91 0.20
CA TRP A 103 4.82 -21.87 1.28
C TRP A 103 3.92 -21.30 2.38
N ALA A 104 3.91 -19.99 2.62
CA ALA A 104 3.12 -19.37 3.69
C ALA A 104 1.61 -19.58 3.49
N LEU A 105 1.13 -19.61 2.24
CA LEU A 105 -0.28 -19.90 1.94
C LEU A 105 -0.68 -21.32 2.35
N ALA A 106 0.21 -22.30 2.16
CA ALA A 106 -0.02 -23.68 2.61
C ALA A 106 0.04 -23.77 4.13
N ALA A 107 0.98 -23.05 4.76
CA ALA A 107 1.10 -22.98 6.22
C ALA A 107 -0.18 -22.42 6.86
N VAL A 108 -0.73 -21.30 6.36
CA VAL A 108 -1.98 -20.72 6.88
C VAL A 108 -3.17 -21.64 6.66
N ARG A 109 -3.25 -22.32 5.51
CA ARG A 109 -4.27 -23.36 5.26
C ARG A 109 -4.20 -24.48 6.29
N HIS A 110 -3.01 -24.82 6.77
CA HIS A 110 -2.83 -25.83 7.83
C HIS A 110 -3.16 -25.27 9.22
N MET A 111 -2.75 -24.02 9.53
CA MET A 111 -3.10 -23.33 10.77
C MET A 111 -4.61 -23.25 10.99
N ARG A 112 -5.38 -22.92 9.96
CA ARG A 112 -6.85 -22.86 10.02
C ARG A 112 -7.51 -24.19 10.37
N ARG A 113 -6.86 -25.31 10.06
CA ARG A 113 -7.36 -26.67 10.35
C ARG A 113 -6.89 -27.21 11.69
N SER A 114 -5.79 -26.68 12.25
CA SER A 114 -5.16 -27.23 13.45
C SER A 114 -4.70 -26.14 14.42
N LYS A 115 -5.24 -26.19 15.65
CA LYS A 115 -4.80 -25.33 16.76
C LYS A 115 -3.35 -25.59 17.16
N ARG A 116 -2.88 -26.84 17.03
CA ARG A 116 -1.47 -27.21 17.31
C ARG A 116 -0.53 -26.59 16.29
N ALA A 117 -0.89 -26.64 15.01
CA ALA A 117 -0.13 -25.97 13.96
C ALA A 117 -0.06 -24.46 14.20
N THR A 118 -1.19 -23.85 14.55
CA THR A 118 -1.25 -22.43 14.91
C THR A 118 -0.34 -22.11 16.10
N ALA A 119 -0.35 -22.92 17.16
CA ALA A 119 0.52 -22.72 18.32
C ALA A 119 2.01 -22.80 17.95
N PHE A 120 2.38 -23.76 17.09
CA PHE A 120 3.74 -23.88 16.57
C PHE A 120 4.16 -22.61 15.79
N TRP A 121 3.34 -22.17 14.84
CA TRP A 121 3.62 -20.95 14.08
C TRP A 121 3.62 -19.69 14.95
N ARG A 122 2.81 -19.65 16.02
CA ARG A 122 2.84 -18.57 17.01
C ARG A 122 4.19 -18.45 17.69
N ILE A 123 4.80 -19.57 18.11
CA ILE A 123 6.12 -19.57 18.76
C ILE A 123 7.17 -19.00 17.81
N LEU A 124 7.19 -19.46 16.56
CA LEU A 124 8.13 -18.97 15.55
C LEU A 124 7.94 -17.47 15.25
N ALA A 125 6.69 -17.05 15.08
CA ALA A 125 6.37 -15.65 14.78
C ALA A 125 6.70 -14.72 15.95
N GLN A 126 6.45 -15.16 17.18
CA GLN A 126 6.81 -14.42 18.39
C GLN A 126 8.33 -14.31 18.55
N ALA A 127 9.07 -15.40 18.33
CA ALA A 127 10.53 -15.38 18.40
C ALA A 127 11.14 -14.41 17.38
N ARG A 128 10.58 -14.37 16.16
CA ARG A 128 10.93 -13.35 15.15
C ARG A 128 10.60 -11.94 15.63
N ALA A 129 9.41 -11.71 16.19
CA ALA A 129 8.99 -10.40 16.69
C ALA A 129 9.90 -9.90 17.81
N ASP A 130 10.26 -10.77 18.77
CA ASP A 130 11.19 -10.46 19.86
C ASP A 130 12.58 -10.08 19.32
N HIS A 131 13.09 -10.83 18.32
CA HIS A 131 14.37 -10.51 17.69
C HIS A 131 14.34 -9.16 16.97
N ILE A 132 13.25 -8.84 16.26
CA ILE A 132 13.11 -7.54 15.63
C ILE A 132 12.99 -6.44 16.69
N ALA A 133 12.24 -6.64 17.77
CA ALA A 133 12.16 -5.68 18.88
C ALA A 133 13.54 -5.37 19.46
N TYR A 134 14.38 -6.40 19.63
CA TYR A 134 15.77 -6.25 20.02
C TYR A 134 16.58 -5.39 19.03
N LEU A 135 16.41 -5.59 17.71
CA LEU A 135 17.08 -4.78 16.70
C LEU A 135 16.64 -3.31 16.71
N TYR A 136 15.42 -3.03 17.15
CA TYR A 136 14.87 -1.68 17.30
C TYR A 136 15.14 -1.06 18.69
N GLY A 137 15.94 -1.71 19.54
CA GLY A 137 16.43 -1.15 20.81
C GLY A 137 15.80 -1.75 22.07
N ASP A 138 14.86 -2.68 21.97
CA ASP A 138 14.29 -3.38 23.13
C ASP A 138 15.19 -4.54 23.57
N THR A 139 16.21 -4.22 24.38
CA THR A 139 17.21 -5.18 24.85
C THR A 139 16.63 -6.28 25.74
N ALA A 140 15.47 -6.05 26.36
CA ALA A 140 14.79 -7.04 27.21
C ALA A 140 14.25 -8.23 26.42
N ARG A 141 13.96 -8.05 25.13
CA ARG A 141 13.40 -9.08 24.24
C ARG A 141 14.46 -9.81 23.40
N ARG A 142 15.72 -9.82 23.82
CA ARG A 142 16.81 -10.46 23.08
C ARG A 142 16.55 -11.96 22.86
N ASN A 143 16.15 -12.32 21.64
CA ASN A 143 15.84 -13.70 21.26
C ASN A 143 16.83 -14.26 20.22
N ARG A 144 17.76 -15.11 20.69
CA ARG A 144 18.79 -15.76 19.85
C ARG A 144 18.20 -16.78 18.88
N PHE A 145 17.12 -17.46 19.26
CA PHE A 145 16.41 -18.37 18.39
C PHE A 145 15.74 -17.61 17.24
N GLY A 146 15.10 -16.48 17.54
CA GLY A 146 14.57 -15.56 16.53
C GLY A 146 15.64 -15.06 15.55
N ALA A 147 16.84 -14.73 16.05
CA ALA A 147 17.97 -14.34 15.21
C ALA A 147 18.38 -15.45 14.24
N LEU A 148 18.50 -16.69 14.72
CA LEU A 148 18.83 -17.85 13.89
C LEU A 148 17.74 -18.13 12.84
N LEU A 149 16.46 -18.05 13.23
CA LEU A 149 15.33 -18.21 12.31
C LEU A 149 15.38 -17.17 11.19
N CYS A 150 15.69 -15.91 11.51
CA CYS A 150 15.86 -14.86 10.50
C CYS A 150 17.09 -15.11 9.62
N ALA A 151 18.21 -15.50 10.20
CA ALA A 151 19.47 -15.75 9.49
C ALA A 151 19.34 -16.89 8.46
N VAL A 152 18.56 -17.93 8.75
CA VAL A 152 18.31 -19.04 7.81
C VAL A 152 17.11 -18.76 6.91
N GLY A 153 16.05 -18.20 7.48
CA GLY A 153 14.76 -18.00 6.81
C GLY A 153 14.81 -16.97 5.70
N TYR A 154 15.53 -15.85 5.88
CA TYR A 154 15.63 -14.82 4.83
C TYR A 154 16.35 -15.30 3.57
N PRO A 155 17.55 -15.93 3.66
CA PRO A 155 18.18 -16.53 2.48
C PRO A 155 17.33 -17.63 1.83
N ALA A 156 16.69 -18.50 2.62
CA ALA A 156 15.83 -19.55 2.07
C ALA A 156 14.66 -18.96 1.27
N CYS A 157 13.98 -17.94 1.80
CA CYS A 157 12.89 -17.27 1.07
C CYS A 157 13.39 -16.57 -0.19
N TYR A 158 14.58 -15.96 -0.16
CA TYR A 158 15.18 -15.36 -1.35
C TYR A 158 15.49 -16.39 -2.44
N LEU A 159 16.04 -17.54 -2.07
CA LEU A 159 16.36 -18.64 -2.99
C LEU A 159 15.09 -19.23 -3.61
N ILE A 160 14.07 -19.53 -2.79
CA ILE A 160 12.78 -20.02 -3.30
C ILE A 160 12.16 -19.00 -4.26
N GLY A 161 12.18 -17.71 -3.91
CA GLY A 161 11.69 -16.65 -4.79
C GLY A 161 12.50 -16.49 -6.07
N SER A 162 13.78 -16.89 -6.07
CA SER A 162 14.62 -16.94 -7.28
C SER A 162 14.20 -18.07 -8.21
N LEU A 163 13.79 -19.22 -7.65
CA LEU A 163 13.41 -20.42 -8.40
C LEU A 163 12.00 -20.34 -9.01
N ILE A 164 11.09 -19.61 -8.36
CA ILE A 164 9.69 -19.49 -8.81
C ILE A 164 9.53 -18.56 -10.03
N GLY A 165 10.57 -17.81 -10.40
CA GLY A 165 10.53 -16.86 -11.52
C GLY A 165 9.62 -15.66 -11.26
N GLU A 166 9.73 -14.63 -12.10
CA GLU A 166 8.71 -13.58 -12.11
C GLU A 166 7.46 -14.13 -12.81
N PRO A 167 6.23 -13.81 -12.36
CA PRO A 167 5.04 -14.10 -13.14
C PRO A 167 5.15 -13.37 -14.49
N ASP A 168 5.44 -14.09 -15.58
CA ASP A 168 5.53 -13.51 -16.92
C ASP A 168 4.12 -13.21 -17.45
N TRP A 169 3.57 -12.08 -17.02
CA TRP A 169 2.28 -11.59 -17.47
C TRP A 169 2.25 -11.30 -18.98
N ARG A 170 3.42 -11.13 -19.63
CA ARG A 170 3.51 -10.93 -21.08
C ARG A 170 3.17 -12.21 -21.85
N SER A 171 3.29 -13.39 -21.24
CA SER A 171 2.85 -14.65 -21.84
C SER A 171 1.33 -14.71 -22.06
N LEU A 172 0.54 -14.01 -21.23
CA LEU A 172 -0.92 -14.01 -21.32
C LEU A 172 -1.48 -13.20 -22.50
N TYR A 173 -0.71 -12.24 -23.03
CA TYR A 173 -1.13 -11.39 -24.15
C TYR A 173 -0.48 -11.75 -25.47
N ARG A 174 0.39 -12.77 -25.50
CA ARG A 174 1.03 -13.26 -26.73
C ARG A 174 0.11 -14.17 -27.55
N THR A 175 -1.04 -14.56 -27.00
CA THR A 175 -1.97 -15.54 -27.61
C THR A 175 -3.20 -14.90 -28.27
N SER A 176 -3.20 -13.58 -28.47
CA SER A 176 -4.33 -12.85 -29.06
C SER A 176 -4.03 -12.15 -30.39
N GLU A 177 -2.92 -12.50 -31.06
CA GLU A 177 -2.49 -11.88 -32.33
C GLU A 177 -2.41 -12.86 -33.52
N ASP A 178 -2.91 -14.10 -33.39
CA ASP A 178 -3.04 -15.05 -34.51
C ASP A 178 -4.50 -15.27 -34.94
#